data_AF-A0A924H9P1-F1
#
_entry.id   AF-A0A924H9P1-F1
#
_cell.length_a   1.000
_cell.length_b   1.000
_cell.length_c   1.000
_cell.angle_alpha   90.00
_cell.angle_beta   90.00
_cell.angle_gamma   90.00
#
_symmetry.space_group_name_H-M   'P 1'
#
loop_
_entity.id
_entity.type
_entity.pdbx_description
1 polymer ?
#
loop_
_entity_poly.entity_id
_entity_poly.type
_entity_poly.pdbx_seq_one_letter_code
_entity_poly.pdbx_strand_id
1 'polypeptide(L)'
;GTYYLDLQDERCVSAIGLVHQRFSTNTFPEWPLAHPYRYVAHNGEINTVKGNYNWMKAREGVMSSPVLGADLQKLYPISFSDQSDTATFDNCLELLTMAGYPISQAVMMMIPEPWEQHTTMDERRKAFYEYHAAMLEPWDGPASIVFTDGRQIGATLDRNGLRPSRYCVTDDDLVIMASESGVLPIPEHKIVRKWRLQPGKMFLIDLEQGRMIDDEEIKATLAHSKPYKQWIENLRIKLDDVPAKVAVDSHPVQNTLLDRQQAFGYTQEDIKFLMSPMAANGEEATGSMGNDSPLAVLSNKNKSLYNYFKQLFAQVTNPPIDPIREAIVMSLVSFVGPKPNLLDINQVNPPMRLEVSQPVLNVLDMQKLRDIESHTQGKFKSYTLDITYPLAWGHEGVEAKLASLCAEAVDAIKTGKNILIISDRALSATQVAIPALLALSAIHQHLVSVGLRTTAGLVVETGSAREVHHFAVLAGYGAEAVHPYLAMETLAEMHNGLPGDLSTEKAIYNYTKAIGKGMSKIMSKMGVSTYMSYCGAQLFEAIGLNRETIAKFFTGTASQVEGMGVFEIAEEALRMHRSAFSD
;
A
#
# COMPACT_ATOMS: atom_id res chain seq x y z
N GLY A 1 21.56 23.44 30.26
CA GLY A 1 22.00 23.29 28.86
C GLY A 1 23.37 23.91 28.68
N THR A 2 24.36 23.17 28.18
CA THR A 2 25.70 23.73 27.90
C THR A 2 25.72 24.58 26.62
N TYR A 3 24.89 24.22 25.63
CA TYR A 3 24.78 24.91 24.35
C TYR A 3 23.71 26.01 24.36
N TYR A 4 22.47 25.66 24.71
CA TYR A 4 21.39 26.63 24.92
C TYR A 4 21.34 27.06 26.39
N LEU A 5 21.80 28.28 26.67
CA LEU A 5 21.86 28.86 28.01
C LEU A 5 20.47 29.21 28.55
N ASP A 6 19.49 29.49 27.68
CA ASP A 6 18.10 29.78 28.06
C ASP A 6 17.48 28.63 28.89
N LEU A 7 17.90 27.38 28.63
CA LEU A 7 17.45 26.20 29.39
C LEU A 7 18.03 26.11 30.81
N GLN A 8 18.97 26.97 31.19
CA GLN A 8 19.46 27.09 32.57
C GLN A 8 18.75 28.21 33.35
N ASP A 9 18.01 29.08 32.65
CA ASP A 9 17.34 30.21 33.25
C ASP A 9 16.10 29.75 34.02
N GLU A 10 15.93 30.19 35.27
CA GLU A 10 14.77 29.84 36.11
C GLU A 10 13.44 30.33 35.51
N ARG A 11 13.47 31.31 34.60
CA ARG A 11 12.28 31.78 33.86
C ARG A 11 11.82 30.79 32.80
N CYS A 12 12.65 29.82 32.42
CA CYS A 12 12.29 28.77 31.46
C CYS A 12 11.41 27.71 32.14
N VAL A 13 10.14 28.06 32.33
CA VAL A 13 9.11 27.18 32.90
C VAL A 13 8.18 26.64 31.82
N SER A 14 7.77 25.39 31.95
CA SER A 14 6.82 24.77 31.02
C SER A 14 6.02 23.65 31.71
N ALA A 15 4.78 23.47 31.28
CA ALA A 15 3.95 22.31 31.67
C ALA A 15 4.35 21.04 30.89
N ILE A 16 5.04 21.19 29.74
CA ILE A 16 5.49 20.09 28.89
C ILE A 16 7.00 20.18 28.67
N GLY A 17 7.69 19.05 28.83
CA GLY A 17 9.07 18.88 28.36
C GLY A 17 9.17 17.65 27.46
N LEU A 18 9.63 17.84 26.23
CA LEU A 18 9.91 16.75 25.29
C LEU A 18 11.37 16.81 24.86
N VAL A 19 12.08 15.70 25.07
CA VAL A 19 13.50 15.57 24.72
C VAL A 19 13.67 14.31 23.89
N HIS A 20 14.49 14.40 22.84
CA HIS A 20 14.78 13.25 22.00
C HIS A 20 16.27 13.22 21.62
N GLN A 21 16.85 12.03 21.68
CA GLN A 21 18.18 11.77 21.17
C GLN A 21 18.09 10.82 19.99
N ARG A 22 18.52 11.28 18.82
CA ARG A 22 18.50 10.49 17.58
C ARG A 22 19.81 9.71 17.42
N PHE A 23 19.69 8.47 16.96
CA PHE A 23 20.80 7.70 16.41
C PHE A 23 20.65 7.66 14.89
N SER A 24 21.68 8.07 14.15
CA SER A 24 21.67 8.08 12.69
C SER A 24 22.60 7.03 12.13
N THR A 25 22.31 6.57 10.91
CA THR A 25 23.20 5.70 10.11
C THR A 25 24.29 6.50 9.39
N ASN A 26 24.29 7.83 9.51
CA ASN A 26 25.27 8.72 8.89
C ASN A 26 26.29 9.22 9.94
N THR A 27 27.48 9.57 9.46
CA THR A 27 28.52 10.23 10.27
C THR A 27 28.46 11.76 10.17
N PHE A 28 27.63 12.29 9.27
CA PHE A 28 27.48 13.72 9.02
C PHE A 28 26.28 14.28 9.79
N PRO A 29 26.49 15.25 10.71
CA PRO A 29 25.39 15.85 11.43
C PRO A 29 24.65 16.85 10.54
N GLU A 30 23.33 16.70 10.47
CA GLU A 30 22.43 17.68 9.86
C GLU A 30 21.45 18.18 10.91
N TRP A 31 21.59 19.47 11.26
CA TRP A 31 20.78 20.11 12.30
C TRP A 31 19.26 20.03 12.05
N PRO A 32 18.74 20.18 10.80
CA PRO A 32 17.31 20.05 10.54
C PRO A 32 16.73 18.66 10.81
N LEU A 33 17.56 17.62 10.92
CA LEU A 33 17.13 16.24 11.21
C LEU A 33 17.10 15.93 12.72
N ALA A 34 17.45 16.89 13.56
CA ALA A 34 17.34 16.76 15.00
C ALA A 34 15.87 16.86 15.44
N HIS A 35 15.48 16.00 16.37
CA HIS A 35 14.17 16.01 17.01
C HIS A 35 14.20 16.90 18.28
N PRO A 36 13.04 17.28 18.84
CA PRO A 36 11.68 17.06 18.33
C PRO A 36 11.38 17.83 17.05
N TYR A 37 10.47 17.30 16.23
CA TYR A 37 9.82 18.04 15.15
C TYR A 37 8.68 18.92 15.72
N ARG A 38 7.82 19.49 14.87
CA ARG A 38 6.82 20.49 15.28
C ARG A 38 5.77 19.89 16.20
N TYR A 39 5.29 18.70 15.85
CA TYR A 39 4.27 17.97 16.58
C TYR A 39 4.82 16.70 17.22
N VAL A 40 5.87 16.08 16.67
CA VAL A 40 6.29 14.74 17.08
C VAL A 40 7.75 14.60 17.53
N ALA A 41 7.97 13.67 18.45
CA ALA A 41 9.23 12.97 18.62
C ALA A 41 9.01 11.48 18.38
N HIS A 42 9.79 10.91 17.47
CA HIS A 42 9.65 9.52 17.04
C HIS A 42 10.92 8.73 17.33
N ASN A 43 10.78 7.66 18.11
CA ASN A 43 11.79 6.64 18.28
C ASN A 43 11.40 5.42 17.44
N GLY A 44 12.10 5.17 16.33
CA GLY A 44 11.64 4.17 15.37
C GLY A 44 12.08 4.44 13.94
N GLU A 45 11.44 3.74 13.01
CA GLU A 45 11.63 3.84 11.56
C GLU A 45 10.27 3.55 10.89
N ILE A 46 9.79 4.42 10.01
CA ILE A 46 8.54 4.19 9.27
C ILE A 46 8.86 3.48 7.96
N ASN A 47 8.64 2.16 7.91
CA ASN A 47 9.03 1.32 6.77
C ASN A 47 8.11 1.49 5.54
N THR A 48 6.91 2.05 5.71
CA THR A 48 6.00 2.39 4.61
C THR A 48 6.15 3.82 4.10
N VAL A 49 7.12 4.60 4.61
CA VAL A 49 7.25 6.04 4.32
C VAL A 49 7.19 6.37 2.82
N LYS A 50 7.82 5.56 1.96
CA LYS A 50 7.82 5.80 0.52
C LYS A 50 6.41 5.71 -0.08
N GLY A 51 5.64 4.71 0.33
CA GLY A 51 4.22 4.58 -0.05
C GLY A 51 3.38 5.71 0.50
N ASN A 52 3.55 6.04 1.78
CA ASN A 52 2.81 7.12 2.43
C ASN A 52 3.06 8.47 1.75
N TYR A 53 4.33 8.76 1.43
CA TYR A 53 4.73 9.95 0.68
C TYR A 53 4.08 9.98 -0.72
N ASN A 54 4.17 8.89 -1.48
CA ASN A 54 3.58 8.80 -2.82
C ASN A 54 2.06 9.01 -2.79
N TRP A 55 1.40 8.45 -1.79
CA TRP A 55 -0.04 8.57 -1.58
C TRP A 55 -0.45 9.98 -1.13
N MET A 56 0.33 10.63 -0.28
CA MET A 56 0.12 12.05 0.07
C MET A 56 0.32 12.96 -1.15
N LYS A 57 1.36 12.72 -1.93
CA LYS A 57 1.60 13.43 -3.19
C LYS A 57 0.45 13.23 -4.19
N ALA A 58 -0.10 12.02 -4.31
CA ALA A 58 -1.26 11.74 -5.15
C ALA A 58 -2.54 12.47 -4.72
N ARG A 59 -2.60 12.92 -3.46
CA ARG A 59 -3.72 13.72 -2.90
C ARG A 59 -3.54 15.22 -3.11
N GLU A 60 -2.35 15.68 -3.46
CA GLU A 60 -2.10 17.10 -3.73
C GLU A 60 -2.95 17.56 -4.94
N GLY A 61 -3.61 18.71 -4.81
CA GLY A 61 -4.47 19.27 -5.85
C GLY A 61 -5.93 18.79 -5.86
N VAL A 62 -6.25 17.66 -5.21
CA VAL A 62 -7.63 17.12 -5.10
C VAL A 62 -8.22 17.21 -3.70
N MET A 63 -7.39 17.35 -2.67
CA MET A 63 -7.87 17.60 -1.33
C MET A 63 -8.60 18.94 -1.25
N SER A 64 -9.65 18.98 -0.44
CA SER A 64 -10.33 20.22 -0.06
C SER A 64 -10.54 20.24 1.45
N SER A 65 -10.29 21.37 2.08
CA SER A 65 -10.46 21.53 3.53
C SER A 65 -11.44 22.67 3.82
N PRO A 66 -12.49 22.42 4.60
CA PRO A 66 -13.38 23.48 5.07
C PRO A 66 -12.68 24.53 5.95
N VAL A 67 -11.61 24.13 6.65
CA VAL A 67 -10.86 24.98 7.58
C VAL A 67 -9.79 25.79 6.88
N LEU A 68 -8.95 25.13 6.06
CA LEU A 68 -7.84 25.80 5.36
C LEU A 68 -8.30 26.53 4.10
N GLY A 69 -9.45 26.16 3.52
CA GLY A 69 -10.02 26.80 2.34
C GLY A 69 -9.03 26.94 1.19
N ALA A 70 -8.92 28.15 0.64
CA ALA A 70 -8.01 28.44 -0.48
C ALA A 70 -6.52 28.42 -0.09
N ASP A 71 -6.20 28.52 1.21
CA ASP A 71 -4.81 28.56 1.68
C ASP A 71 -4.15 27.18 1.64
N LEU A 72 -4.92 26.09 1.52
CA LEU A 72 -4.39 24.73 1.36
C LEU A 72 -3.38 24.62 0.21
N GLN A 73 -3.60 25.34 -0.90
CA GLN A 73 -2.70 25.34 -2.05
C GLN A 73 -1.32 25.94 -1.74
N LYS A 74 -1.23 26.82 -0.74
CA LYS A 74 0.04 27.43 -0.30
C LYS A 74 0.94 26.44 0.45
N LEU A 75 0.36 25.33 0.93
CA LEU A 75 1.08 24.31 1.70
C LEU A 75 1.78 23.29 0.79
N TYR A 76 1.50 23.27 -0.51
CA TYR A 76 2.09 22.30 -1.42
C TYR A 76 3.54 22.66 -1.83
N PRO A 77 4.44 21.67 -1.91
CA PRO A 77 4.24 20.26 -1.54
C PRO A 77 4.20 20.07 -0.02
N ILE A 78 3.35 19.15 0.47
CA ILE A 78 3.20 18.90 1.92
C ILE A 78 4.49 18.32 2.53
N SER A 79 5.14 17.43 1.78
CA SER A 79 6.42 16.82 2.16
C SER A 79 7.37 16.84 0.97
N PHE A 80 8.67 16.90 1.24
CA PHE A 80 9.71 16.85 0.22
C PHE A 80 10.35 15.46 0.17
N SER A 81 10.86 15.06 -1.00
CA SER A 81 11.38 13.69 -1.23
C SER A 81 12.67 13.35 -0.46
N ASP A 82 13.39 14.36 0.02
CA ASP A 82 14.67 14.25 0.73
C ASP A 82 14.51 14.34 2.27
N GLN A 83 13.29 14.52 2.76
CA GLN A 83 13.01 14.59 4.19
C GLN A 83 13.10 13.21 4.85
N SER A 84 13.38 13.20 6.15
CA SER A 84 13.34 11.96 6.93
C SER A 84 11.92 11.41 7.01
N ASP A 85 11.82 10.13 7.37
CA ASP A 85 10.56 9.46 7.64
C ASP A 85 9.69 10.19 8.67
N THR A 86 10.31 10.63 9.76
CA THR A 86 9.67 11.35 10.85
C THR A 86 9.20 12.74 10.41
N ALA A 87 10.01 13.48 9.64
CA ALA A 87 9.57 14.76 9.09
C ALA A 87 8.34 14.59 8.20
N THR A 88 8.33 13.56 7.35
CA THR A 88 7.20 13.25 6.47
C THR A 88 5.93 12.91 7.26
N PHE A 89 6.09 12.21 8.40
CA PHE A 89 5.00 11.94 9.34
C PHE A 89 4.53 13.22 10.04
N ASP A 90 5.44 14.04 10.55
CA ASP A 90 5.14 15.31 11.22
C ASP A 90 4.34 16.25 10.31
N ASN A 91 4.75 16.42 9.05
CA ASN A 91 4.05 17.24 8.08
C ASN A 91 2.60 16.74 7.84
N CYS A 92 2.40 15.42 7.76
CA CYS A 92 1.08 14.85 7.57
C CYS A 92 0.20 15.04 8.82
N LEU A 93 0.77 14.84 10.02
CA LEU A 93 0.07 15.07 11.28
C LEU A 93 -0.30 16.55 11.46
N GLU A 94 0.62 17.46 11.14
CA GLU A 94 0.39 18.91 11.13
C GLU A 94 -0.75 19.26 10.18
N LEU A 95 -0.74 18.75 8.94
CA LEU A 95 -1.82 18.98 7.99
C LEU A 95 -3.19 18.51 8.51
N LEU A 96 -3.26 17.29 9.06
CA LEU A 96 -4.51 16.75 9.61
C LEU A 96 -5.01 17.60 10.79
N THR A 97 -4.11 17.98 11.68
CA THR A 97 -4.45 18.79 12.86
C THR A 97 -4.91 20.20 12.45
N MET A 98 -4.20 20.84 11.51
CA MET A 98 -4.57 22.16 10.98
C MET A 98 -5.85 22.12 10.14
N ALA A 99 -6.19 20.98 9.53
CA ALA A 99 -7.47 20.77 8.86
C ALA A 99 -8.65 20.59 9.83
N GLY A 100 -8.37 20.46 11.14
CA GLY A 100 -9.36 20.45 12.22
C GLY A 100 -9.61 19.07 12.86
N TYR A 101 -8.81 18.04 12.55
CA TYR A 101 -8.87 16.79 13.30
C TYR A 101 -8.30 17.00 14.72
N PRO A 102 -8.93 16.45 15.77
CA PRO A 102 -8.26 16.29 17.05
C PRO A 102 -6.95 15.50 16.87
N ILE A 103 -5.86 15.94 17.51
CA ILE A 103 -4.54 15.32 17.29
C ILE A 103 -4.54 13.81 17.61
N SER A 104 -5.27 13.39 18.65
CA SER A 104 -5.47 11.98 18.98
C SER A 104 -6.16 11.20 17.86
N GLN A 105 -7.16 11.80 17.20
CA GLN A 105 -7.82 11.19 16.05
C GLN A 105 -6.87 11.08 14.86
N ALA A 106 -6.13 12.15 14.55
CA ALA A 106 -5.16 12.14 13.45
C ALA A 106 -4.09 11.06 13.64
N VAL A 107 -3.56 10.90 14.87
CA VAL A 107 -2.63 9.83 15.20
C VAL A 107 -3.27 8.44 15.08
N MET A 108 -4.53 8.27 15.52
CA MET A 108 -5.27 7.00 15.34
C MET A 108 -5.56 6.67 13.87
N MET A 109 -5.64 7.67 13.00
CA MET A 109 -5.78 7.47 11.55
C MET A 109 -4.45 7.06 10.91
N MET A 110 -3.34 7.68 11.33
CA MET A 110 -2.00 7.40 10.80
C MET A 110 -1.43 6.08 11.31
N ILE A 111 -1.63 5.76 12.60
CA ILE A 111 -1.18 4.53 13.27
C ILE A 111 -2.41 3.83 13.86
N PRO A 112 -3.26 3.23 13.01
CA PRO A 112 -4.44 2.52 13.48
C PRO A 112 -4.04 1.23 14.19
N GLU A 113 -4.88 0.79 15.12
CA GLU A 113 -4.75 -0.54 15.73
C GLU A 113 -4.97 -1.67 14.72
N PRO A 114 -4.45 -2.89 14.96
CA PRO A 114 -4.85 -4.04 14.17
C PRO A 114 -6.33 -4.38 14.43
N TRP A 115 -7.21 -4.02 13.49
CA TRP A 115 -8.66 -4.08 13.64
C TRP A 115 -9.32 -5.15 12.75
N GLU A 116 -8.68 -5.51 11.64
CA GLU A 116 -9.25 -6.33 10.57
C GLU A 116 -9.63 -7.72 11.09
N GLN A 117 -8.66 -8.39 11.73
CA GLN A 117 -8.78 -9.75 12.27
C GLN A 117 -9.05 -9.78 13.79
N HIS A 118 -9.26 -8.62 14.43
CA HIS A 118 -9.46 -8.54 15.88
C HIS A 118 -10.91 -8.88 16.26
N THR A 119 -11.14 -10.12 16.70
CA THR A 119 -12.49 -10.66 16.95
C THR A 119 -13.15 -10.13 18.23
N THR A 120 -12.38 -9.65 19.20
CA THR A 120 -12.87 -9.14 20.49
C THR A 120 -12.92 -7.61 20.57
N MET A 121 -12.66 -6.91 19.46
CA MET A 121 -12.72 -5.43 19.42
C MET A 121 -14.17 -4.98 19.42
N ASP A 122 -14.47 -3.89 20.13
CA ASP A 122 -15.78 -3.25 20.05
C ASP A 122 -16.15 -2.92 18.60
N GLU A 123 -17.39 -3.23 18.21
CA GLU A 123 -17.83 -3.07 16.81
C GLU A 123 -17.80 -1.63 16.33
N ARG A 124 -18.04 -0.64 17.21
CA ARG A 124 -18.00 0.78 16.84
C ARG A 124 -16.57 1.24 16.64
N ARG A 125 -15.64 0.77 17.48
CA ARG A 125 -14.20 1.01 17.30
C ARG A 125 -13.68 0.37 16.02
N LYS A 126 -14.10 -0.87 15.72
CA LYS A 126 -13.79 -1.53 14.44
C LYS A 126 -14.31 -0.72 13.25
N ALA A 127 -15.56 -0.26 13.34
CA ALA A 127 -16.16 0.60 12.32
C ALA A 127 -15.43 1.94 12.16
N PHE A 128 -14.93 2.55 13.23
CA PHE A 128 -14.11 3.75 13.16
C PHE A 128 -12.84 3.51 12.33
N TYR A 129 -12.10 2.42 12.60
CA TYR A 129 -10.88 2.14 11.87
C TYR A 129 -11.14 1.75 10.41
N GLU A 130 -12.14 0.91 10.15
CA GLU A 130 -12.55 0.55 8.79
C GLU A 130 -12.97 1.79 7.98
N TYR A 131 -13.62 2.75 8.61
CA TYR A 131 -13.99 4.00 7.97
C TYR A 131 -12.77 4.80 7.52
N HIS A 132 -11.74 4.92 8.36
CA HIS A 132 -10.55 5.71 8.05
C HIS A 132 -9.52 4.97 7.19
N ALA A 133 -9.53 3.64 7.19
CA ALA A 133 -8.64 2.81 6.37
C ALA A 133 -8.77 3.09 4.86
N ALA A 134 -9.94 3.50 4.39
CA ALA A 134 -10.14 3.91 3.01
C ALA A 134 -9.61 5.32 2.69
N MET A 135 -9.38 6.15 3.71
CA MET A 135 -8.95 7.55 3.58
C MET A 135 -7.43 7.71 3.68
N LEU A 136 -6.80 6.95 4.58
CA LEU A 136 -5.38 7.04 4.87
C LEU A 136 -4.81 5.65 5.13
N GLU A 137 -3.73 5.35 4.41
CA GLU A 137 -2.98 4.12 4.54
C GLU A 137 -2.15 4.16 5.83
N PRO A 138 -2.01 3.04 6.57
CA PRO A 138 -1.21 3.00 7.80
C PRO A 138 0.27 3.36 7.58
N TRP A 139 0.78 4.19 8.47
CA TRP A 139 2.20 4.53 8.59
C TRP A 139 2.88 3.49 9.48
N ASP A 140 3.16 2.33 8.89
CA ASP A 140 3.74 1.16 9.57
C ASP A 140 5.26 1.33 9.80
N GLY A 141 5.75 0.52 10.74
CA GLY A 141 7.15 0.43 11.14
C GLY A 141 7.28 0.46 12.66
N PRO A 142 8.43 0.07 13.23
CA PRO A 142 8.66 0.23 14.66
C PRO A 142 8.52 1.69 15.05
N ALA A 143 7.64 2.01 15.98
CA ALA A 143 7.43 3.40 16.38
C ALA A 143 7.02 3.49 17.85
N SER A 144 7.73 4.34 18.59
CA SER A 144 7.19 5.02 19.76
C SER A 144 7.12 6.49 19.44
N ILE A 145 5.91 6.98 19.23
CA ILE A 145 5.65 8.38 18.87
C ILE A 145 5.10 9.09 20.10
N VAL A 146 5.77 10.19 20.47
CA VAL A 146 5.23 11.21 21.36
C VAL A 146 4.78 12.36 20.50
N PHE A 147 3.56 12.86 20.74
CA PHE A 147 2.97 13.93 19.95
C PHE A 147 2.35 15.00 20.84
N THR A 148 2.30 16.25 20.38
CA THR A 148 1.65 17.34 21.10
C THR A 148 1.24 18.47 20.15
N ASP A 149 0.12 19.13 20.46
CA ASP A 149 -0.32 20.38 19.84
C ASP A 149 -0.14 21.59 20.79
N GLY A 150 0.58 21.38 21.91
CA GLY A 150 0.75 22.36 22.99
C GLY A 150 -0.38 22.40 24.02
N ARG A 151 -1.54 21.81 23.73
CA ARG A 151 -2.69 21.72 24.66
C ARG A 151 -2.84 20.31 25.22
N GLN A 152 -2.55 19.31 24.39
CA GLN A 152 -2.50 17.91 24.75
C GLN A 152 -1.11 17.35 24.45
N ILE A 153 -0.66 16.41 25.28
CA ILE A 153 0.52 15.59 24.99
C ILE A 153 0.12 14.12 25.08
N GLY A 154 0.51 13.36 24.07
CA GLY A 154 0.22 11.94 24.02
C GLY A 154 1.37 11.13 23.51
N ALA A 155 1.22 9.81 23.64
CA ALA A 155 2.10 8.86 23.03
C ALA A 155 1.35 7.63 22.55
N THR A 156 1.83 7.05 21.45
CA THR A 156 1.34 5.77 20.95
C THR A 156 2.51 4.90 20.51
N LEU A 157 2.24 3.60 20.44
CA LEU A 157 3.14 2.63 19.82
C LEU A 157 2.59 2.23 18.46
N ASP A 158 3.47 1.73 17.60
CA ASP A 158 3.08 1.05 16.38
C ASP A 158 2.17 -0.16 16.65
N ARG A 159 1.54 -0.68 15.58
CA ARG A 159 0.62 -1.83 15.61
C ARG A 159 1.17 -3.05 16.34
N ASN A 160 2.48 -3.26 16.26
CA ASN A 160 3.18 -4.42 16.82
C ASN A 160 3.85 -4.11 18.16
N GLY A 161 3.96 -2.83 18.53
CA GLY A 161 4.64 -2.34 19.73
C GLY A 161 6.12 -2.72 19.77
N LEU A 162 6.82 -2.47 18.68
CA LEU A 162 8.21 -2.86 18.46
C LEU A 162 9.21 -1.98 19.21
N ARG A 163 8.75 -0.87 19.82
CA ARG A 163 9.57 0.07 20.58
C ARG A 163 9.14 0.15 22.04
N PRO A 164 10.08 0.23 22.99
CA PRO A 164 9.76 0.33 24.40
C PRO A 164 9.30 1.75 24.74
N SER A 165 8.27 1.83 25.58
CA SER A 165 7.81 3.07 26.19
C SER A 165 7.29 2.77 27.60
N ARG A 166 7.85 3.46 28.58
CA ARG A 166 7.54 3.28 30.00
C ARG A 166 7.26 4.63 30.63
N TYR A 167 6.34 4.65 31.60
CA TYR A 167 6.01 5.86 32.32
C TYR A 167 5.86 5.61 33.82
N CYS A 168 6.12 6.64 34.60
CA CYS A 168 5.75 6.71 36.01
C CYS A 168 4.95 7.98 36.32
N VAL A 169 4.09 7.87 37.32
CA VAL A 169 3.26 8.96 37.84
C VAL A 169 3.59 9.13 39.31
N THR A 170 3.84 10.36 39.74
CA THR A 170 4.13 10.71 41.14
C THR A 170 2.89 11.22 41.88
N ASP A 171 3.00 11.38 43.19
CA ASP A 171 1.96 11.91 44.09
C ASP A 171 1.77 13.43 43.99
N ASP A 172 2.73 14.13 43.36
CA ASP A 172 2.68 15.54 42.96
C ASP A 172 2.29 15.75 41.48
N ASP A 173 1.57 14.78 40.90
CA ASP A 173 0.99 14.80 39.54
C ASP A 173 2.00 14.94 38.38
N LEU A 174 3.29 14.71 38.64
CA LEU A 174 4.29 14.66 37.58
C LEU A 174 4.21 13.32 36.84
N VAL A 175 4.11 13.39 35.51
CA VAL A 175 4.17 12.22 34.63
C VAL A 175 5.46 12.23 33.84
N ILE A 176 6.25 11.17 34.00
CA ILE A 176 7.53 11.00 33.30
C ILE A 176 7.41 9.78 32.40
N MET A 177 7.56 9.99 31.09
CA MET A 177 7.59 8.92 30.10
C MET A 177 8.95 8.92 29.39
N ALA A 178 9.51 7.73 29.18
CA ALA A 178 10.75 7.53 28.44
C ALA A 178 10.82 6.13 27.82
N SER A 179 11.77 5.94 26.89
CA SER A 179 12.04 4.62 26.31
C SER A 179 12.53 3.60 27.36
N GLU A 180 13.14 4.08 28.44
CA GLU A 180 13.66 3.27 29.54
C GLU A 180 13.14 3.76 30.89
N SER A 181 13.08 2.85 31.87
CA SER A 181 12.79 3.23 33.26
C SER A 181 14.07 3.68 33.96
N GLY A 182 13.95 4.65 34.87
CA GLY A 182 15.07 5.13 35.69
C GLY A 182 15.91 6.25 35.05
N VAL A 183 15.41 6.91 34.02
CA VAL A 183 16.08 8.05 33.36
C VAL A 183 16.20 9.29 34.26
N LEU A 184 15.36 9.41 35.29
CA LEU A 184 15.39 10.49 36.27
C LEU A 184 15.40 9.90 37.70
N PRO A 185 16.12 10.54 38.65
CA PRO A 185 16.26 10.07 40.03
C PRO A 185 15.02 10.41 40.88
N ILE A 186 13.87 9.82 40.55
CA ILE A 186 12.61 10.04 41.28
C ILE A 186 12.58 9.18 42.55
N PRO A 187 12.34 9.75 43.74
CA PRO A 187 12.23 8.99 44.97
C PRO A 187 11.08 7.97 44.91
N GLU A 188 11.37 6.71 45.25
CA GLU A 188 10.39 5.61 45.11
C GLU A 188 9.09 5.82 45.89
N HIS A 189 9.16 6.48 47.05
CA HIS A 189 8.00 6.77 47.90
C HIS A 189 7.01 7.77 47.29
N LYS A 190 7.45 8.59 46.31
CA LYS A 190 6.57 9.50 45.57
C LYS A 190 5.83 8.81 44.43
N ILE A 191 6.25 7.62 44.02
CA ILE A 191 5.74 7.00 42.80
C ILE A 191 4.43 6.27 43.09
N VAL A 192 3.34 6.78 42.52
CA VAL A 192 1.99 6.19 42.63
C VAL A 192 1.80 5.06 41.63
N ARG A 193 2.39 5.17 40.43
CA ARG A 193 2.27 4.17 39.35
C ARG A 193 3.54 4.07 38.52
N LYS A 194 3.93 2.84 38.18
CA LYS A 194 4.90 2.53 37.12
C LYS A 194 4.24 1.60 36.11
N TRP A 195 4.30 1.92 34.82
CA TRP A 195 3.68 1.11 33.78
C TRP A 195 4.41 1.21 32.45
N ARG A 196 3.91 0.47 31.45
CA ARG A 196 4.39 0.51 30.06
C ARG A 196 3.26 0.82 29.09
N LEU A 197 3.58 1.48 27.99
CA LEU A 197 2.64 1.61 26.88
C LEU A 197 2.50 0.25 26.18
N GLN A 198 1.27 -0.11 25.80
CA GLN A 198 0.96 -1.38 25.17
C GLN A 198 0.68 -1.16 23.67
N PRO A 199 0.98 -2.14 22.80
CA PRO A 199 0.64 -2.05 21.38
C PRO A 199 -0.84 -1.69 21.21
N GLY A 200 -1.11 -0.75 20.31
CA GLY A 200 -2.45 -0.27 20.03
C GLY A 200 -3.07 0.61 21.09
N LYS A 201 -2.46 0.85 22.27
CA LYS A 201 -2.98 1.80 23.26
C LYS A 201 -2.39 3.20 23.09
N MET A 202 -3.19 4.21 23.42
CA MET A 202 -2.80 5.61 23.44
C MET A 202 -2.69 6.09 24.88
N PHE A 203 -1.59 6.77 25.17
CA PHE A 203 -1.39 7.56 26.37
C PHE A 203 -1.71 9.01 26.04
N LEU A 204 -2.54 9.71 26.82
CA LEU A 204 -2.89 11.11 26.57
C LEU A 204 -3.05 11.87 27.88
N ILE A 205 -2.47 13.06 27.95
CA ILE A 205 -2.68 14.06 28.99
C ILE A 205 -3.26 15.29 28.33
N ASP A 206 -4.39 15.74 28.85
CA ASP A 206 -5.03 16.98 28.43
C ASP A 206 -4.74 18.06 29.50
N LEU A 207 -3.98 19.09 29.11
CA LEU A 207 -3.58 20.14 30.05
C LEU A 207 -4.72 21.12 30.34
N GLU A 208 -5.71 21.22 29.46
CA GLU A 208 -6.87 22.09 29.69
C GLU A 208 -7.84 21.44 30.68
N GLN A 209 -7.98 20.11 30.62
CA GLN A 209 -8.73 19.34 31.62
C GLN A 209 -7.92 19.04 32.88
N GLY A 210 -6.60 19.20 32.83
CA GLY A 210 -5.70 18.93 33.96
C GLY A 210 -5.66 17.46 34.38
N ARG A 211 -5.85 16.52 33.44
CA ARG A 211 -5.89 15.08 33.75
C ARG A 211 -5.35 14.20 32.63
N MET A 212 -4.97 12.98 33.01
CA MET A 212 -4.73 11.89 32.06
C MET A 212 -6.07 11.34 31.56
N ILE A 213 -6.18 11.13 30.25
CA ILE A 213 -7.35 10.53 29.60
C ILE A 213 -7.06 9.05 29.36
N ASP A 214 -7.98 8.17 29.75
CA ASP A 214 -7.81 6.74 29.53
C ASP A 214 -7.96 6.37 28.05
N ASP A 215 -7.21 5.37 27.59
CA ASP A 215 -7.25 4.85 26.21
C ASP A 215 -8.67 4.51 25.77
N GLU A 216 -9.45 3.86 26.64
CA GLU A 216 -10.81 3.46 26.30
C GLU A 216 -11.75 4.66 26.19
N GLU A 217 -11.53 5.70 27.03
CA GLU A 217 -12.28 6.95 26.96
C GLU A 217 -12.03 7.66 25.63
N ILE A 218 -10.77 7.87 25.24
CA ILE A 218 -10.39 8.52 23.98
C ILE A 218 -11.08 7.84 22.80
N LYS A 219 -10.94 6.51 22.74
CA LYS A 219 -11.40 5.73 21.60
C LYS A 219 -12.89 5.56 21.57
N ALA A 220 -13.54 5.41 22.73
CA ALA A 220 -14.99 5.43 22.80
C ALA A 220 -15.53 6.77 22.33
N THR A 221 -15.00 7.91 22.81
CA THR A 221 -15.43 9.24 22.37
C THR A 221 -15.30 9.40 20.86
N LEU A 222 -14.15 9.04 20.28
CA LEU A 222 -13.90 9.15 18.84
C LEU A 222 -14.77 8.19 18.03
N ALA A 223 -14.94 6.93 18.45
CA ALA A 223 -15.79 5.96 17.78
C ALA A 223 -17.29 6.33 17.86
N HIS A 224 -17.70 7.11 18.86
CA HIS A 224 -19.08 7.60 19.02
C HIS A 224 -19.32 8.96 18.37
N SER A 225 -18.28 9.65 17.89
CA SER A 225 -18.40 10.98 17.27
C SER A 225 -19.33 11.00 16.06
N LYS A 226 -19.38 9.91 15.30
CA LYS A 226 -20.16 9.75 14.08
C LYS A 226 -20.73 8.33 14.00
N PRO A 227 -21.83 8.10 13.24
CA PRO A 227 -22.44 6.77 13.12
C PRO A 227 -21.67 5.88 12.12
N TYR A 228 -20.38 5.64 12.37
CA TYR A 228 -19.48 4.92 11.45
C TYR A 228 -20.01 3.56 11.02
N LYS A 229 -20.61 2.80 11.95
CA LYS A 229 -21.20 1.48 11.65
C LYS A 229 -22.30 1.58 10.58
N GLN A 230 -23.23 2.52 10.75
CA GLN A 230 -24.32 2.73 9.78
C GLN A 230 -23.76 3.21 8.43
N TRP A 231 -22.73 4.06 8.45
CA TRP A 231 -22.08 4.51 7.22
C TRP A 231 -21.43 3.36 6.47
N ILE A 232 -20.69 2.49 7.16
CA ILE A 232 -20.08 1.31 6.54
C ILE A 232 -21.15 0.39 5.97
N GLU A 233 -22.18 0.05 6.74
CA GLU A 233 -23.26 -0.85 6.30
C GLU A 233 -23.99 -0.32 5.05
N ASN A 234 -24.18 1.00 4.94
CA ASN A 234 -24.90 1.61 3.83
C ASN A 234 -24.03 1.90 2.60
N LEU A 235 -22.72 2.05 2.76
CA LEU A 235 -21.83 2.56 1.70
C LEU A 235 -20.80 1.54 1.21
N ARG A 236 -20.53 0.50 2.00
CA ARG A 236 -19.61 -0.57 1.62
C ARG A 236 -20.30 -1.53 0.69
N ILE A 237 -19.66 -1.75 -0.45
CA ILE A 237 -20.01 -2.77 -1.41
C ILE A 237 -18.87 -3.77 -1.39
N LYS A 238 -19.11 -4.95 -0.81
CA LYS A 238 -18.14 -6.04 -0.91
C LYS A 238 -18.33 -6.71 -2.25
N LEU A 239 -17.26 -6.83 -3.03
CA LEU A 239 -17.34 -7.47 -4.35
C LEU A 239 -17.83 -8.92 -4.25
N ASP A 240 -17.49 -9.61 -3.16
CA ASP A 240 -17.94 -10.98 -2.89
C ASP A 240 -19.48 -11.08 -2.81
N ASP A 241 -20.15 -10.05 -2.27
CA ASP A 241 -21.60 -10.01 -2.04
C ASP A 241 -22.40 -9.53 -3.28
N VAL A 242 -21.72 -8.96 -4.29
CA VAL A 242 -22.39 -8.51 -5.52
C VAL A 242 -22.86 -9.74 -6.32
N PRO A 243 -24.14 -9.84 -6.68
CA PRO A 243 -24.63 -10.99 -7.43
C PRO A 243 -24.04 -11.00 -8.84
N ALA A 244 -23.38 -12.09 -9.21
CA ALA A 244 -22.89 -12.29 -10.57
C ALA A 244 -24.03 -12.76 -11.49
N LYS A 245 -24.15 -12.17 -12.67
CA LYS A 245 -24.83 -12.83 -13.78
C LYS A 245 -23.97 -14.01 -14.24
N VAL A 246 -24.53 -14.98 -14.97
CA VAL A 246 -23.72 -16.06 -15.57
C VAL A 246 -22.59 -15.42 -16.38
N ALA A 247 -21.35 -15.84 -16.12
CA ALA A 247 -20.19 -15.38 -16.88
C ALA A 247 -20.37 -15.76 -18.35
N VAL A 248 -20.73 -14.77 -19.15
CA VAL A 248 -20.59 -14.85 -20.59
C VAL A 248 -19.21 -14.26 -20.86
N ASP A 249 -18.24 -15.12 -21.14
CA ASP A 249 -16.93 -14.65 -21.55
C ASP A 249 -17.11 -13.94 -22.91
N SER A 250 -17.09 -12.61 -22.89
CA SER A 250 -17.43 -11.77 -24.05
C SER A 250 -16.28 -11.68 -25.06
N HIS A 251 -15.12 -12.24 -24.73
CA HIS A 251 -13.97 -12.30 -25.62
C HIS A 251 -13.92 -13.65 -26.32
N PRO A 252 -14.13 -13.71 -27.65
CA PRO A 252 -13.93 -14.94 -28.40
C PRO A 252 -12.46 -15.35 -28.27
N VAL A 253 -12.21 -16.55 -27.74
CA VAL A 253 -10.86 -17.11 -27.66
C VAL A 253 -10.39 -17.43 -29.09
N GLN A 254 -9.67 -16.50 -29.71
CA GLN A 254 -9.21 -16.63 -31.10
C GLN A 254 -7.97 -17.52 -31.22
N ASN A 255 -7.16 -17.63 -30.17
CA ASN A 255 -5.89 -18.37 -30.17
C ASN A 255 -5.93 -19.50 -29.14
N THR A 256 -5.10 -20.54 -29.33
CA THR A 256 -5.07 -21.64 -28.37
C THR A 256 -4.52 -21.18 -27.00
N LEU A 257 -4.80 -21.95 -25.95
CA LEU A 257 -4.22 -21.70 -24.63
C LEU A 257 -2.69 -21.75 -24.67
N LEU A 258 -2.13 -22.68 -25.45
CA LEU A 258 -0.69 -22.83 -25.63
C LEU A 258 -0.05 -21.60 -26.31
N ASP A 259 -0.66 -21.07 -27.38
CA ASP A 259 -0.14 -19.88 -28.07
C ASP A 259 -0.11 -18.68 -27.11
N ARG A 260 -1.17 -18.50 -26.32
CA ARG A 260 -1.24 -17.43 -25.32
C ARG A 260 -0.20 -17.63 -24.22
N GLN A 261 -0.05 -18.85 -23.70
CA GLN A 261 1.00 -19.20 -22.73
C GLN A 261 2.39 -18.86 -23.27
N GLN A 262 2.69 -19.23 -24.52
CA GLN A 262 3.97 -18.93 -25.16
C GLN A 262 4.17 -17.43 -25.36
N ALA A 263 3.13 -16.68 -25.77
CA ALA A 263 3.20 -15.24 -25.98
C ALA A 263 3.52 -14.47 -24.69
N PHE A 264 3.03 -14.96 -23.54
CA PHE A 264 3.35 -14.42 -22.21
C PHE A 264 4.54 -15.11 -21.52
N GLY A 265 5.29 -15.94 -22.26
CA GLY A 265 6.53 -16.57 -21.81
C GLY A 265 6.35 -17.59 -20.68
N TYR A 266 5.21 -18.28 -20.63
CA TYR A 266 5.01 -19.41 -19.72
C TYR A 266 5.95 -20.56 -20.10
N THR A 267 6.59 -21.14 -19.10
CA THR A 267 7.43 -22.33 -19.29
C THR A 267 6.82 -23.55 -18.62
N GLN A 268 7.25 -24.74 -19.06
CA GLN A 268 6.93 -25.99 -18.37
C GLN A 268 7.43 -25.99 -16.91
N GLU A 269 8.52 -25.28 -16.62
CA GLU A 269 9.04 -25.14 -15.26
C GLU A 269 8.10 -24.28 -14.40
N ASP A 270 7.60 -23.16 -14.94
CA ASP A 270 6.63 -22.29 -14.27
C ASP A 270 5.37 -23.10 -13.89
N ILE A 271 4.85 -23.87 -14.85
CA ILE A 271 3.63 -24.67 -14.65
C ILE A 271 3.89 -25.79 -13.64
N LYS A 272 4.92 -26.61 -13.87
CA LYS A 272 5.17 -27.83 -13.10
C LYS A 272 5.69 -27.55 -11.69
N PHE A 273 6.65 -26.64 -11.55
CA PHE A 273 7.36 -26.43 -10.29
C PHE A 273 6.80 -25.26 -9.48
N LEU A 274 6.15 -24.28 -10.10
CA LEU A 274 5.60 -23.13 -9.38
C LEU A 274 4.08 -23.22 -9.23
N MET A 275 3.35 -23.37 -10.35
CA MET A 275 1.88 -23.36 -10.32
C MET A 275 1.27 -24.64 -9.75
N SER A 276 1.78 -25.83 -10.08
CA SER A 276 1.25 -27.09 -9.57
C SER A 276 1.25 -27.18 -8.03
N PRO A 277 2.34 -26.83 -7.31
CA PRO A 277 2.31 -26.84 -5.84
C PRO A 277 1.33 -25.83 -5.25
N MET A 278 1.21 -24.64 -5.86
CA MET A 278 0.23 -23.62 -5.43
C MET A 278 -1.21 -24.14 -5.55
N ALA A 279 -1.52 -24.81 -6.66
CA ALA A 279 -2.83 -25.38 -6.90
C ALA A 279 -3.11 -26.61 -6.00
N ALA A 280 -2.12 -27.46 -5.78
CA ALA A 280 -2.28 -28.67 -4.97
C ALA A 280 -2.38 -28.38 -3.47
N ASN A 281 -1.42 -27.61 -2.94
CA ASN A 281 -1.22 -27.44 -1.49
C ASN A 281 -1.77 -26.11 -0.97
N GLY A 282 -2.06 -25.14 -1.84
CA GLY A 282 -2.42 -23.78 -1.44
C GLY A 282 -1.25 -23.03 -0.79
N GLU A 283 -0.02 -23.39 -1.16
CA GLU A 283 1.23 -22.81 -0.69
C GLU A 283 2.22 -22.71 -1.86
N GLU A 284 3.11 -21.72 -1.82
CA GLU A 284 4.14 -21.57 -2.83
C GLU A 284 5.11 -22.77 -2.84
N ALA A 285 5.78 -22.97 -3.96
CA ALA A 285 6.78 -24.02 -4.09
C ALA A 285 8.00 -23.74 -3.21
N THR A 286 8.48 -24.79 -2.53
CA THR A 286 9.75 -24.75 -1.80
C THR A 286 10.87 -25.33 -2.67
N GLY A 287 12.01 -24.66 -2.65
CA GLY A 287 13.23 -25.07 -3.34
C GLY A 287 14.46 -24.89 -2.45
N SER A 288 15.62 -25.30 -2.94
CA SER A 288 16.91 -25.15 -2.25
C SER A 288 17.99 -24.72 -3.23
N MET A 289 19.21 -24.45 -2.72
CA MET A 289 20.35 -23.89 -3.44
C MET A 289 20.20 -22.40 -3.80
N GLY A 290 21.32 -21.79 -4.23
CA GLY A 290 21.35 -20.41 -4.70
C GLY A 290 20.81 -20.28 -6.13
N ASN A 291 20.43 -19.05 -6.52
CA ASN A 291 20.07 -18.77 -7.90
C ASN A 291 21.34 -18.57 -8.76
N ASP A 292 21.72 -19.61 -9.50
CA ASP A 292 22.86 -19.59 -10.44
C ASP A 292 22.47 -19.14 -11.86
N SER A 293 21.25 -18.61 -12.04
CA SER A 293 20.86 -17.99 -13.32
C SER A 293 21.49 -16.60 -13.45
N PRO A 294 21.86 -16.18 -14.68
CA PRO A 294 22.32 -14.81 -14.92
C PRO A 294 21.24 -13.80 -14.52
N LEU A 295 21.68 -12.58 -14.18
CA LEU A 295 20.76 -11.44 -14.04
C LEU A 295 19.94 -11.28 -15.33
N ALA A 296 18.70 -10.78 -15.20
CA ALA A 296 17.76 -10.72 -16.33
C ALA A 296 18.36 -10.01 -17.55
N VAL A 297 18.99 -8.86 -17.33
CA VAL A 297 19.68 -8.05 -18.36
C VAL A 297 20.87 -8.74 -19.03
N LEU A 298 21.45 -9.77 -18.40
CA LEU A 298 22.55 -10.57 -18.95
C LEU A 298 22.09 -11.91 -19.54
N SER A 299 20.79 -12.18 -19.50
CA SER A 299 20.25 -13.45 -19.98
C SER A 299 20.22 -13.49 -21.50
N ASN A 300 20.50 -14.65 -22.07
CA ASN A 300 20.31 -14.93 -23.49
C ASN A 300 18.87 -15.38 -23.83
N LYS A 301 18.00 -15.50 -22.82
CA LYS A 301 16.58 -15.81 -22.95
C LYS A 301 15.76 -14.57 -22.62
N ASN A 302 14.66 -14.36 -23.34
CA ASN A 302 13.71 -13.31 -23.00
C ASN A 302 13.21 -13.51 -21.56
N LYS A 303 13.27 -12.46 -20.74
CA LYS A 303 12.80 -12.49 -19.35
C LYS A 303 11.58 -11.60 -19.20
N SER A 304 10.64 -12.02 -18.37
CA SER A 304 9.53 -11.14 -18.00
C SER A 304 10.04 -9.88 -17.29
N LEU A 305 9.40 -8.74 -17.54
CA LEU A 305 9.76 -7.45 -16.95
C LEU A 305 9.80 -7.49 -15.42
N TYR A 306 8.98 -8.34 -14.78
CA TYR A 306 9.00 -8.55 -13.33
C TYR A 306 10.40 -8.92 -12.81
N ASN A 307 11.20 -9.68 -13.58
CA ASN A 307 12.50 -10.19 -13.14
C ASN A 307 13.58 -9.10 -12.97
N TYR A 308 13.37 -7.92 -13.55
CA TYR A 308 14.25 -6.77 -13.41
C TYR A 308 14.06 -6.05 -12.06
N PHE A 309 12.98 -6.34 -11.33
CA PHE A 309 12.68 -5.75 -10.02
C PHE A 309 13.03 -6.72 -8.90
N LYS A 310 13.95 -6.33 -8.02
CA LYS A 310 14.32 -7.11 -6.83
C LYS A 310 13.60 -6.57 -5.61
N GLN A 311 12.99 -7.48 -4.84
CA GLN A 311 12.29 -7.14 -3.61
C GLN A 311 13.28 -6.54 -2.61
N LEU A 312 12.98 -5.36 -2.09
CA LEU A 312 13.70 -4.84 -0.93
C LEU A 312 13.27 -5.61 0.32
N PHE A 313 14.18 -5.69 1.29
CA PHE A 313 13.91 -6.29 2.58
C PHE A 313 14.63 -5.51 3.67
N ALA A 314 14.06 -5.51 4.87
CA ALA A 314 14.59 -4.78 6.00
C ALA A 314 15.81 -5.49 6.58
N GLN A 315 16.83 -4.72 6.96
CA GLN A 315 18.01 -5.20 7.66
C GLN A 315 18.41 -4.18 8.72
N VAL A 316 18.51 -4.61 9.99
CA VAL A 316 18.94 -3.81 11.15
C VAL A 316 18.01 -2.65 11.53
N THR A 317 17.68 -1.75 10.61
CA THR A 317 16.89 -0.52 10.83
C THR A 317 15.50 -0.82 11.39
N ASN A 318 14.84 -1.83 10.82
CA ASN A 318 13.55 -2.32 11.27
C ASN A 318 13.49 -3.85 11.14
N PRO A 319 12.74 -4.56 12.00
CA PRO A 319 12.58 -6.00 11.92
C PRO A 319 11.53 -6.37 10.85
N PRO A 320 11.70 -7.51 10.16
CA PRO A 320 10.60 -8.13 9.42
C PRO A 320 9.54 -8.68 10.38
N ILE A 321 8.33 -8.91 9.87
CA ILE A 321 7.21 -9.52 10.61
C ILE A 321 7.11 -11.01 10.26
N ASP A 322 6.67 -11.84 11.21
CA ASP A 322 6.32 -13.24 10.93
C ASP A 322 4.89 -13.32 10.35
N PRO A 323 4.71 -13.56 9.04
CA PRO A 323 3.41 -13.51 8.38
C PRO A 323 2.49 -14.69 8.78
N ILE A 324 3.01 -15.68 9.52
CA ILE A 324 2.28 -16.87 9.97
C ILE A 324 1.90 -16.71 11.44
N ARG A 325 2.87 -16.42 12.31
CA ARG A 325 2.65 -16.32 13.77
C ARG A 325 1.99 -15.01 14.17
N GLU A 326 2.23 -13.95 13.42
CA GLU A 326 1.69 -12.60 13.65
C GLU A 326 0.64 -12.24 12.58
N ALA A 327 -0.03 -13.24 12.00
CA ALA A 327 -1.01 -13.04 10.92
C ALA A 327 -2.16 -12.08 11.29
N ILE A 328 -2.46 -11.92 12.58
CA ILE A 328 -3.52 -11.01 13.09
C ILE A 328 -3.27 -9.55 12.75
N VAL A 329 -2.01 -9.14 12.58
CA VAL A 329 -1.66 -7.76 12.22
C VAL A 329 -1.61 -7.56 10.71
N MET A 330 -1.58 -8.64 9.92
CA MET A 330 -1.52 -8.62 8.46
C MET A 330 -2.91 -8.43 7.83
N SER A 331 -2.97 -7.69 6.73
CA SER A 331 -4.21 -7.56 5.94
C SER A 331 -3.94 -7.47 4.44
N LEU A 332 -4.69 -8.24 3.66
CA LEU A 332 -4.73 -8.18 2.19
C LEU A 332 -5.97 -7.46 1.66
N VAL A 333 -6.81 -6.91 2.54
CA VAL A 333 -7.98 -6.13 2.11
C VAL A 333 -7.52 -4.95 1.27
N SER A 334 -8.26 -4.70 0.19
CA SER A 334 -8.01 -3.60 -0.73
C SER A 334 -9.32 -2.89 -1.06
N PHE A 335 -9.25 -1.60 -1.36
CA PHE A 335 -10.38 -0.80 -1.81
C PHE A 335 -10.13 -0.41 -3.26
N VAL A 336 -11.09 -0.72 -4.12
CA VAL A 336 -11.04 -0.40 -5.55
C VAL A 336 -11.88 0.84 -5.83
N GLY A 337 -11.27 1.88 -6.40
CA GLY A 337 -12.00 3.08 -6.83
C GLY A 337 -11.57 4.37 -6.13
N PRO A 338 -12.42 5.42 -6.15
CA PRO A 338 -12.04 6.73 -5.65
C PRO A 338 -11.84 6.72 -4.13
N LYS A 339 -10.71 7.29 -3.69
CA LYS A 339 -10.40 7.55 -2.29
C LYS A 339 -11.19 8.77 -1.81
N PRO A 340 -11.80 8.74 -0.61
CA PRO A 340 -12.49 9.89 -0.05
C PRO A 340 -11.53 11.06 0.19
N ASN A 341 -12.08 12.27 0.25
CA ASN A 341 -11.30 13.45 0.62
C ASN A 341 -10.80 13.34 2.07
N LEU A 342 -9.49 13.41 2.25
CA LEU A 342 -8.83 13.26 3.55
C LEU A 342 -9.10 14.42 4.51
N LEU A 343 -9.38 15.63 4.00
CA LEU A 343 -9.49 16.85 4.82
C LEU A 343 -10.92 17.36 5.02
N ASP A 344 -11.94 16.59 4.58
CA ASP A 344 -13.35 16.93 4.83
C ASP A 344 -13.84 16.36 6.17
N ILE A 345 -13.51 17.06 7.25
CA ILE A 345 -13.95 16.70 8.61
C ILE A 345 -15.47 16.83 8.79
N ASN A 346 -16.16 17.58 7.93
CA ASN A 346 -17.59 17.88 8.04
C ASN A 346 -18.46 16.96 7.18
N GLN A 347 -17.86 15.94 6.55
CA GLN A 347 -18.59 15.04 5.67
C GLN A 347 -19.74 14.34 6.42
N VAL A 348 -20.97 14.60 5.96
CA VAL A 348 -22.21 13.97 6.46
C VAL A 348 -22.65 12.78 5.60
N ASN A 349 -22.17 12.71 4.36
CA ASN A 349 -22.48 11.64 3.42
C ASN A 349 -21.19 11.12 2.77
N PRO A 350 -20.55 10.10 3.36
CA PRO A 350 -19.33 9.53 2.81
C PRO A 350 -19.57 8.89 1.43
N PRO A 351 -18.55 8.86 0.54
CA PRO A 351 -18.68 8.18 -0.74
C PRO A 351 -18.80 6.66 -0.55
N MET A 352 -19.46 6.00 -1.52
CA MET A 352 -19.49 4.54 -1.58
C MET A 352 -18.09 3.97 -1.78
N ARG A 353 -17.88 2.75 -1.32
CA ARG A 353 -16.57 2.09 -1.34
C ARG A 353 -16.74 0.66 -1.85
N LEU A 354 -15.89 0.27 -2.78
CA LEU A 354 -15.84 -1.10 -3.27
C LEU A 354 -14.67 -1.81 -2.60
N GLU A 355 -15.00 -2.79 -1.77
CA GLU A 355 -14.05 -3.58 -0.99
C GLU A 355 -13.82 -4.94 -1.65
N VAL A 356 -12.56 -5.34 -1.73
CA VAL A 356 -12.16 -6.70 -2.07
C VAL A 356 -11.43 -7.32 -0.88
N SER A 357 -11.79 -8.56 -0.56
CA SER A 357 -11.23 -9.31 0.59
C SER A 357 -9.75 -9.63 0.40
N GLN A 358 -9.30 -9.68 -0.85
CA GLN A 358 -7.91 -9.88 -1.28
C GLN A 358 -7.68 -9.25 -2.66
N PRO A 359 -6.43 -8.98 -3.06
CA PRO A 359 -6.14 -8.29 -4.32
C PRO A 359 -6.17 -9.24 -5.54
N VAL A 360 -6.45 -10.53 -5.37
CA VAL A 360 -6.50 -11.49 -6.48
C VAL A 360 -7.96 -11.77 -6.83
N LEU A 361 -8.36 -11.40 -8.04
CA LEU A 361 -9.73 -11.51 -8.53
C LEU A 361 -9.91 -12.77 -9.38
N ASN A 362 -11.07 -13.41 -9.27
CA ASN A 362 -11.47 -14.47 -10.17
C ASN A 362 -12.30 -13.94 -11.36
N VAL A 363 -12.70 -14.83 -12.27
CA VAL A 363 -13.46 -14.48 -13.47
C VAL A 363 -14.83 -13.85 -13.13
N LEU A 364 -15.52 -14.37 -12.11
CA LEU A 364 -16.80 -13.82 -11.65
C LEU A 364 -16.62 -12.43 -11.05
N ASP A 365 -15.54 -12.21 -10.30
CA ASP A 365 -15.21 -10.90 -9.72
C ASP A 365 -15.01 -9.85 -10.82
N MET A 366 -14.30 -10.20 -11.90
CA MET A 366 -14.15 -9.31 -13.06
C MET A 366 -15.47 -9.01 -13.75
N GLN A 367 -16.36 -9.98 -13.88
CA GLN A 367 -17.69 -9.74 -14.43
C GLN A 367 -18.49 -8.78 -13.54
N LYS A 368 -18.47 -8.98 -12.21
CA LYS A 368 -19.10 -8.07 -11.25
C LYS A 368 -18.55 -6.64 -11.37
N LEU A 369 -17.23 -6.48 -11.59
CA LEU A 369 -16.60 -5.17 -11.82
C LEU A 369 -17.05 -4.53 -13.14
N ARG A 370 -17.26 -5.31 -14.20
CA ARG A 370 -17.78 -4.81 -15.48
C ARG A 370 -19.22 -4.36 -15.37
N ASP A 371 -20.04 -5.10 -14.61
CA ASP A 371 -21.47 -4.83 -14.40
C ASP A 371 -21.76 -3.90 -13.21
N ILE A 372 -20.73 -3.41 -12.52
CA ILE A 372 -20.84 -2.69 -11.24
C ILE A 372 -21.72 -1.43 -11.33
N GLU A 373 -21.80 -0.80 -12.49
CA GLU A 373 -22.65 0.38 -12.71
C GLU A 373 -24.12 0.08 -12.39
N SER A 374 -24.60 -1.12 -12.73
CA SER A 374 -25.97 -1.55 -12.46
C SER A 374 -26.26 -1.81 -10.99
N HIS A 375 -25.24 -2.21 -10.21
CA HIS A 375 -25.36 -2.52 -8.79
C HIS A 375 -25.17 -1.29 -7.90
N THR A 376 -24.61 -0.20 -8.44
CA THR A 376 -24.17 0.97 -7.65
C THR A 376 -24.90 2.25 -8.04
N GLN A 377 -26.01 2.14 -8.79
CA GLN A 377 -26.78 3.28 -9.30
C GLN A 377 -25.89 4.28 -10.06
N GLY A 378 -24.90 3.76 -10.80
CA GLY A 378 -23.94 4.57 -11.56
C GLY A 378 -22.87 5.30 -10.73
N LYS A 379 -22.71 4.99 -9.44
CA LYS A 379 -21.63 5.55 -8.61
C LYS A 379 -20.27 4.97 -8.95
N PHE A 380 -20.20 3.68 -9.29
CA PHE A 380 -19.01 3.06 -9.84
C PHE A 380 -19.23 2.74 -11.31
N LYS A 381 -18.24 3.05 -12.13
CA LYS A 381 -18.28 2.77 -13.56
C LYS A 381 -16.91 2.29 -14.01
N SER A 382 -16.87 1.10 -14.58
CA SER A 382 -15.65 0.54 -15.13
C SER A 382 -15.40 0.99 -16.57
N TYR A 383 -14.13 1.00 -16.93
CA TYR A 383 -13.65 1.25 -18.28
C TYR A 383 -12.43 0.36 -18.55
N THR A 384 -12.39 -0.31 -19.70
CA THR A 384 -11.29 -1.20 -20.06
C THR A 384 -10.31 -0.46 -20.96
N LEU A 385 -9.07 -0.33 -20.49
CA LEU A 385 -7.93 0.15 -21.26
C LEU A 385 -7.25 -1.07 -21.89
N ASP A 386 -7.33 -1.17 -23.22
CA ASP A 386 -6.67 -2.23 -23.98
C ASP A 386 -5.18 -1.90 -24.15
N ILE A 387 -4.32 -2.67 -23.48
CA ILE A 387 -2.86 -2.47 -23.52
C ILE A 387 -2.16 -3.19 -24.67
N THR A 388 -2.91 -3.63 -25.68
CA THR A 388 -2.35 -4.20 -26.91
C THR A 388 -2.16 -3.15 -28.00
N TYR A 389 -1.23 -3.41 -28.92
CA TYR A 389 -1.05 -2.60 -30.13
C TYR A 389 -0.69 -3.46 -31.35
N PRO A 390 -0.89 -2.96 -32.58
CA PRO A 390 -0.61 -3.72 -33.78
C PRO A 390 0.86 -4.13 -33.88
N LEU A 391 1.10 -5.42 -34.14
CA LEU A 391 2.45 -5.99 -34.32
C LEU A 391 3.26 -5.23 -35.39
N ALA A 392 2.58 -4.70 -36.42
CA ALA A 392 3.17 -3.94 -37.50
C ALA A 392 3.86 -2.63 -37.05
N TRP A 393 3.53 -2.10 -35.85
CA TRP A 393 4.16 -0.89 -35.33
C TRP A 393 5.57 -1.14 -34.78
N GLY A 394 5.96 -2.40 -34.57
CA GLY A 394 7.27 -2.75 -34.01
C GLY A 394 7.49 -2.20 -32.60
N HIS A 395 8.74 -2.28 -32.10
CA HIS A 395 9.03 -1.88 -30.72
C HIS A 395 8.89 -0.36 -30.51
N GLU A 396 9.07 0.45 -31.56
CA GLU A 396 8.93 1.91 -31.50
C GLU A 396 7.49 2.34 -31.21
N GLY A 397 6.49 1.51 -31.55
CA GLY A 397 5.08 1.77 -31.29
C GLY A 397 4.70 1.81 -29.81
N VAL A 398 5.53 1.26 -28.92
CA VAL A 398 5.21 1.14 -27.49
C VAL A 398 4.99 2.49 -26.82
N GLU A 399 5.82 3.50 -27.13
CA GLU A 399 5.71 4.80 -26.49
C GLU A 399 4.45 5.55 -26.92
N ALA A 400 4.14 5.49 -28.21
CA ALA A 400 2.92 6.10 -28.74
C ALA A 400 1.67 5.47 -28.11
N LYS A 401 1.65 4.13 -27.97
CA LYS A 401 0.55 3.42 -27.31
C LYS A 401 0.47 3.77 -25.82
N LEU A 402 1.59 3.82 -25.08
CA LEU A 402 1.60 4.23 -23.67
C LEU A 402 1.09 5.66 -23.48
N ALA A 403 1.52 6.61 -24.32
CA ALA A 403 1.02 7.98 -24.29
C ALA A 403 -0.49 8.05 -24.57
N SER A 404 -0.97 7.26 -25.54
CA SER A 404 -2.40 7.14 -25.83
C SER A 404 -3.18 6.59 -24.63
N LEU A 405 -2.68 5.53 -23.98
CA LEU A 405 -3.31 4.94 -22.79
C LEU A 405 -3.40 5.92 -21.63
N CYS A 406 -2.35 6.72 -21.41
CA CYS A 406 -2.34 7.77 -20.40
C CYS A 406 -3.42 8.83 -20.67
N ALA A 407 -3.55 9.30 -21.91
CA ALA A 407 -4.59 10.24 -22.30
C ALA A 407 -6.00 9.64 -22.18
N GLU A 408 -6.18 8.41 -22.66
CA GLU A 408 -7.44 7.66 -22.59
C GLU A 408 -7.88 7.44 -21.15
N ALA A 409 -6.95 7.13 -20.23
CA ALA A 409 -7.23 7.01 -18.81
C ALA A 409 -7.75 8.33 -18.20
N VAL A 410 -7.15 9.47 -18.56
CA VAL A 410 -7.61 10.80 -18.12
C VAL A 410 -9.01 11.10 -18.65
N ASP A 411 -9.27 10.82 -19.92
CA ASP A 411 -10.57 11.06 -20.55
C ASP A 411 -11.65 10.14 -19.98
N ALA A 412 -11.33 8.87 -19.70
CA ALA A 412 -12.22 7.93 -19.02
C ALA A 412 -12.62 8.48 -17.63
N ILE A 413 -11.65 8.98 -16.86
CA ILE A 413 -11.93 9.58 -15.53
C ILE A 413 -12.82 10.82 -15.65
N LYS A 414 -12.49 11.73 -16.57
CA LYS A 414 -13.28 12.95 -16.81
C LYS A 414 -14.70 12.67 -17.28
N THR A 415 -14.92 11.56 -17.98
CA THR A 415 -16.25 11.09 -18.38
C THR A 415 -16.99 10.30 -17.28
N GLY A 416 -16.43 10.23 -16.08
CA GLY A 416 -17.05 9.65 -14.89
C GLY A 416 -16.75 8.16 -14.67
N LYS A 417 -15.76 7.59 -15.37
CA LYS A 417 -15.28 6.22 -15.13
C LYS A 417 -14.23 6.20 -14.03
N ASN A 418 -14.49 5.46 -12.96
CA ASN A 418 -13.66 5.49 -11.75
C ASN A 418 -13.06 4.13 -11.38
N ILE A 419 -13.26 3.12 -12.22
CA ILE A 419 -12.53 1.85 -12.16
C ILE A 419 -11.91 1.61 -13.54
N LEU A 420 -10.59 1.70 -13.63
CA LEU A 420 -9.86 1.47 -14.88
C LEU A 420 -9.32 0.04 -14.85
N ILE A 421 -9.78 -0.77 -15.80
CA ILE A 421 -9.33 -2.15 -16.01
C ILE A 421 -8.27 -2.12 -17.10
N ILE A 422 -7.02 -2.36 -16.72
CA ILE A 422 -5.87 -2.42 -17.62
C ILE A 422 -5.76 -3.85 -18.12
N SER A 423 -6.06 -4.09 -19.40
CA SER A 423 -6.27 -5.44 -19.93
C SER A 423 -5.45 -5.77 -21.17
N ASP A 424 -4.77 -6.92 -21.16
CA ASP A 424 -4.08 -7.51 -22.32
C ASP A 424 -4.88 -8.63 -23.00
N ARG A 425 -6.18 -8.79 -22.68
CA ARG A 425 -7.05 -9.84 -23.27
C ARG A 425 -7.20 -9.77 -24.79
N ALA A 426 -6.96 -8.62 -25.41
CA ALA A 426 -7.06 -8.45 -26.86
C ALA A 426 -5.87 -9.03 -27.65
N LEU A 427 -4.92 -9.68 -26.97
CA LEU A 427 -3.76 -10.31 -27.61
C LEU A 427 -4.17 -11.31 -28.70
N SER A 428 -3.57 -11.16 -29.87
CA SER A 428 -3.79 -12.03 -31.03
C SER A 428 -2.54 -12.11 -31.89
N ALA A 429 -2.51 -12.97 -32.90
CA ALA A 429 -1.40 -13.04 -33.85
C ALA A 429 -0.98 -11.66 -34.43
N THR A 430 -1.92 -10.70 -34.51
CA THR A 430 -1.68 -9.34 -35.03
C THR A 430 -1.57 -8.24 -33.97
N GLN A 431 -1.89 -8.53 -32.70
CA GLN A 431 -1.89 -7.57 -31.60
C GLN A 431 -0.97 -8.05 -30.48
N VAL A 432 0.11 -7.31 -30.24
CA VAL A 432 1.07 -7.61 -29.17
C VAL A 432 0.67 -6.90 -27.89
N ALA A 433 0.79 -7.58 -26.74
CA ALA A 433 0.55 -6.99 -25.43
C ALA A 433 1.76 -6.19 -24.94
N ILE A 434 1.53 -4.96 -24.46
CA ILE A 434 2.52 -4.26 -23.64
C ILE A 434 2.65 -5.04 -22.33
N PRO A 435 3.87 -5.23 -21.79
CA PRO A 435 4.04 -5.80 -20.45
C PRO A 435 3.15 -5.08 -19.43
N ALA A 436 2.25 -5.81 -18.77
CA ALA A 436 1.19 -5.22 -17.94
C ALA A 436 1.73 -4.29 -16.84
N LEU A 437 2.91 -4.61 -16.29
CA LEU A 437 3.60 -3.76 -15.34
C LEU A 437 3.98 -2.38 -15.90
N LEU A 438 4.49 -2.33 -17.13
CA LEU A 438 4.88 -1.08 -17.78
C LEU A 438 3.66 -0.20 -18.05
N ALA A 439 2.59 -0.79 -18.60
CA ALA A 439 1.34 -0.06 -18.85
C ALA A 439 0.70 0.45 -17.55
N LEU A 440 0.60 -0.42 -16.53
CA LEU A 440 0.11 -0.04 -15.20
C LEU A 440 0.90 1.13 -14.62
N SER A 441 2.23 1.04 -14.61
CA SER A 441 3.05 2.05 -13.96
C SER A 441 3.00 3.38 -14.73
N ALA A 442 3.01 3.34 -16.07
CA ALA A 442 2.83 4.53 -16.90
C ALA A 442 1.51 5.26 -16.57
N ILE A 443 0.40 4.53 -16.52
CA ILE A 443 -0.92 5.08 -16.17
C ILE A 443 -0.92 5.61 -14.74
N HIS A 444 -0.41 4.82 -13.77
CA HIS A 444 -0.33 5.22 -12.37
C HIS A 444 0.43 6.54 -12.19
N GLN A 445 1.66 6.63 -12.71
CA GLN A 445 2.50 7.82 -12.59
C GLN A 445 1.88 9.02 -13.30
N HIS A 446 1.29 8.81 -14.47
CA HIS A 446 0.62 9.89 -15.20
C HIS A 446 -0.57 10.44 -14.39
N LEU A 447 -1.43 9.55 -13.86
CA LEU A 447 -2.56 9.95 -13.02
C LEU A 447 -2.12 10.67 -11.74
N VAL A 448 -0.98 10.30 -11.14
CA VAL A 448 -0.40 11.04 -10.01
C VAL A 448 0.03 12.44 -10.46
N SER A 449 0.73 12.55 -11.59
CA SER A 449 1.25 13.83 -12.10
C SER A 449 0.16 14.86 -12.44
N VAL A 450 -1.01 14.39 -12.90
CA VAL A 450 -2.15 15.25 -13.23
C VAL A 450 -3.16 15.40 -12.09
N GLY A 451 -2.88 14.84 -10.90
CA GLY A 451 -3.74 14.93 -9.73
C GLY A 451 -5.07 14.19 -9.88
N LEU A 452 -5.11 13.05 -10.59
CA LEU A 452 -6.32 12.24 -10.77
C LEU A 452 -6.23 10.84 -10.14
N ARG A 453 -5.06 10.39 -9.66
CA ARG A 453 -4.86 9.01 -9.19
C ARG A 453 -5.81 8.60 -8.06
N THR A 454 -6.16 9.49 -7.15
CA THR A 454 -7.10 9.18 -6.04
C THR A 454 -8.56 9.12 -6.48
N THR A 455 -8.90 9.51 -7.70
CA THR A 455 -10.27 9.51 -8.22
C THR A 455 -10.62 8.22 -8.98
N ALA A 456 -9.65 7.34 -9.19
CA ALA A 456 -9.81 6.10 -9.94
C ALA A 456 -9.13 4.92 -9.24
N GLY A 457 -9.76 3.76 -9.34
CA GLY A 457 -9.15 2.48 -8.98
C GLY A 457 -8.51 1.80 -10.18
N LEU A 458 -7.36 1.15 -9.97
CA LEU A 458 -6.62 0.47 -11.03
C LEU A 458 -6.67 -1.04 -10.82
N VAL A 459 -7.30 -1.75 -11.75
CA VAL A 459 -7.39 -3.22 -11.76
C VAL A 459 -6.64 -3.75 -12.96
N VAL A 460 -5.76 -4.73 -12.77
CA VAL A 460 -4.98 -5.32 -13.87
C VAL A 460 -5.56 -6.67 -14.25
N GLU A 461 -6.03 -6.81 -15.48
CA GLU A 461 -6.45 -8.07 -16.07
C GLU A 461 -5.35 -8.54 -17.03
N THR A 462 -4.55 -9.53 -16.62
CA THR A 462 -3.33 -9.86 -17.36
C THR A 462 -3.07 -11.34 -17.53
N GLY A 463 -2.56 -11.69 -18.71
CA GLY A 463 -1.99 -12.99 -19.01
C GLY A 463 -0.60 -13.21 -18.43
N SER A 464 0.16 -12.17 -18.01
CA SER A 464 1.55 -12.33 -17.57
C SER A 464 1.74 -12.67 -16.08
N ALA A 465 0.74 -12.42 -15.24
CA ALA A 465 0.84 -12.65 -13.79
C ALA A 465 0.52 -14.11 -13.42
N ARG A 466 1.48 -14.79 -12.79
CA ARG A 466 1.37 -16.22 -12.42
C ARG A 466 2.14 -16.62 -11.15
N GLU A 467 3.12 -15.82 -10.75
CA GLU A 467 3.92 -16.04 -9.54
C GLU A 467 3.66 -14.95 -8.52
N VAL A 468 3.86 -15.26 -7.24
CA VAL A 468 3.72 -14.32 -6.11
C VAL A 468 4.44 -12.99 -6.37
N HIS A 469 5.66 -13.07 -6.92
CA HIS A 469 6.45 -11.88 -7.22
C HIS A 469 5.79 -10.96 -8.25
N HIS A 470 5.09 -11.50 -9.27
CA HIS A 470 4.42 -10.70 -10.29
C HIS A 470 3.31 -9.83 -9.66
N PHE A 471 2.52 -10.42 -8.75
CA PHE A 471 1.50 -9.68 -7.99
C PHE A 471 2.10 -8.62 -7.09
N ALA A 472 3.21 -8.91 -6.41
CA ALA A 472 3.89 -7.95 -5.56
C ALA A 472 4.40 -6.74 -6.34
N VAL A 473 4.99 -6.96 -7.52
CA VAL A 473 5.47 -5.87 -8.37
C VAL A 473 4.29 -5.05 -8.90
N LEU A 474 3.23 -5.69 -9.41
CA LEU A 474 2.01 -4.97 -9.83
C LEU A 474 1.41 -4.12 -8.70
N ALA A 475 1.31 -4.68 -7.49
CA ALA A 475 0.84 -3.95 -6.32
C ALA A 475 1.75 -2.74 -6.00
N GLY A 476 3.05 -2.96 -5.93
CA GLY A 476 4.03 -1.91 -5.63
C GLY A 476 4.03 -0.73 -6.61
N TYR A 477 3.54 -0.95 -7.84
CA TYR A 477 3.38 0.08 -8.87
C TYR A 477 1.92 0.52 -9.09
N GLY A 478 1.01 0.16 -8.18
CA GLY A 478 -0.27 0.84 -8.02
C GLY A 478 -1.51 0.06 -8.44
N ALA A 479 -1.41 -1.23 -8.71
CA ALA A 479 -2.58 -2.10 -8.87
C ALA A 479 -3.27 -2.28 -7.51
N GLU A 480 -4.58 -2.03 -7.46
CA GLU A 480 -5.40 -2.30 -6.27
C GLU A 480 -5.94 -3.73 -6.27
N ALA A 481 -6.07 -4.32 -7.45
CA ALA A 481 -6.43 -5.71 -7.65
C ALA A 481 -5.87 -6.24 -8.99
N VAL A 482 -5.69 -7.55 -9.08
CA VAL A 482 -5.14 -8.25 -10.25
C VAL A 482 -5.98 -9.49 -10.56
N HIS A 483 -6.44 -9.60 -11.80
CA HIS A 483 -7.05 -10.80 -12.35
C HIS A 483 -6.06 -11.54 -13.27
N PRO A 484 -5.48 -12.67 -12.83
CA PRO A 484 -4.52 -13.45 -13.62
C PRO A 484 -5.24 -14.46 -14.53
N TYR A 485 -5.99 -13.98 -15.53
CA TYR A 485 -6.92 -14.83 -16.30
C TYR A 485 -6.22 -16.05 -16.92
N LEU A 486 -5.04 -15.87 -17.52
CA LEU A 486 -4.33 -16.96 -18.21
C LEU A 486 -3.78 -17.99 -17.24
N ALA A 487 -3.36 -17.58 -16.04
CA ALA A 487 -2.96 -18.51 -15.00
C ALA A 487 -4.15 -19.35 -14.54
N MET A 488 -5.33 -18.75 -14.37
CA MET A 488 -6.55 -19.49 -13.98
C MET A 488 -7.02 -20.44 -15.08
N GLU A 489 -6.96 -20.04 -16.35
CA GLU A 489 -7.26 -20.93 -17.49
C GLU A 489 -6.26 -22.09 -17.57
N THR A 490 -4.98 -21.84 -17.34
CA THR A 490 -3.94 -22.88 -17.28
C THR A 490 -4.21 -23.89 -16.16
N LEU A 491 -4.61 -23.40 -14.98
CA LEU A 491 -5.01 -24.26 -13.85
C LEU A 491 -6.24 -25.10 -14.17
N ALA A 492 -7.21 -24.52 -14.88
CA ALA A 492 -8.42 -25.21 -15.33
C ALA A 492 -8.15 -26.28 -16.39
N GLU A 493 -7.05 -26.21 -17.14
CA GLU A 493 -6.64 -27.28 -18.05
C GLU A 493 -5.88 -28.39 -17.30
N MET A 494 -4.96 -28.02 -16.40
CA MET A 494 -4.06 -28.98 -15.76
C MET A 494 -4.63 -29.70 -14.53
N HIS A 495 -5.81 -29.29 -14.01
CA HIS A 495 -6.32 -29.76 -12.72
C HIS A 495 -6.43 -31.30 -12.62
N ASN A 496 -6.82 -31.97 -13.71
CA ASN A 496 -6.95 -33.44 -13.76
C ASN A 496 -5.61 -34.19 -13.61
N GLY A 497 -4.49 -33.52 -13.91
CA GLY A 497 -3.15 -34.07 -13.75
C GLY A 497 -2.51 -33.79 -12.39
N LEU A 498 -3.18 -33.01 -11.53
CA LEU A 498 -2.66 -32.65 -10.21
C LEU A 498 -2.96 -33.74 -9.16
N PRO A 499 -2.08 -33.92 -8.17
CA PRO A 499 -2.35 -34.83 -7.06
C PRO A 499 -3.64 -34.45 -6.31
N GLY A 500 -4.50 -35.43 -6.03
CA GLY A 500 -5.66 -35.27 -5.17
C GLY A 500 -7.00 -35.03 -5.86
N ASP A 501 -7.13 -35.34 -7.16
CA ASP A 501 -8.38 -35.26 -7.95
C ASP A 501 -9.16 -33.96 -7.71
N LEU A 502 -8.44 -32.84 -7.79
CA LEU A 502 -8.98 -31.52 -7.47
C LEU A 502 -9.95 -31.06 -8.55
N SER A 503 -11.06 -30.43 -8.15
CA SER A 503 -11.90 -29.67 -9.08
C SER A 503 -11.19 -28.39 -9.53
N THR A 504 -11.59 -27.85 -10.67
CA THR A 504 -11.09 -26.56 -11.18
C THR A 504 -11.23 -25.43 -10.14
N GLU A 505 -12.38 -25.34 -9.48
CA GLU A 505 -12.66 -24.33 -8.46
C GLU A 505 -11.72 -24.48 -7.27
N LYS A 506 -11.44 -25.73 -6.86
CA LYS A 506 -10.55 -26.01 -5.74
C LYS A 506 -9.09 -25.66 -6.08
N ALA A 507 -8.64 -25.99 -7.30
CA ALA A 507 -7.30 -25.64 -7.78
C ALA A 507 -7.10 -24.12 -7.84
N ILE A 508 -8.07 -23.38 -8.39
CA ILE A 508 -8.04 -21.90 -8.44
C ILE A 508 -8.08 -21.32 -7.02
N TYR A 509 -8.94 -21.82 -6.13
CA TYR A 509 -9.01 -21.39 -4.74
C TYR A 509 -7.67 -21.56 -4.01
N ASN A 510 -7.05 -22.74 -4.16
CA ASN A 510 -5.76 -23.03 -3.55
C ASN A 510 -4.66 -22.12 -4.12
N TYR A 511 -4.61 -21.94 -5.45
CA TYR A 511 -3.67 -21.01 -6.08
C TYR A 511 -3.83 -19.59 -5.54
N THR A 512 -5.05 -19.06 -5.49
CA THR A 512 -5.33 -17.73 -4.95
C THR A 512 -4.89 -17.61 -3.48
N LYS A 513 -5.16 -18.63 -2.67
CA LYS A 513 -4.70 -18.71 -1.28
C LYS A 513 -3.16 -18.71 -1.18
N ALA A 514 -2.48 -19.43 -2.07
CA ALA A 514 -1.01 -19.49 -2.11
C ALA A 514 -0.42 -18.11 -2.45
N ILE A 515 -0.99 -17.41 -3.44
CA ILE A 515 -0.60 -16.04 -3.79
C ILE A 515 -0.83 -15.11 -2.59
N GLY A 516 -1.98 -15.18 -1.92
CA GLY A 516 -2.25 -14.39 -0.73
C GLY A 516 -1.21 -14.59 0.39
N LYS A 517 -0.93 -15.85 0.75
CA LYS A 517 0.13 -16.17 1.73
C LYS A 517 1.50 -15.64 1.28
N GLY A 518 1.83 -15.81 0.00
CA GLY A 518 3.08 -15.33 -0.57
C GLY A 518 3.19 -13.80 -0.55
N MET A 519 2.09 -13.08 -0.77
CA MET A 519 2.02 -11.62 -0.69
C MET A 519 2.28 -11.14 0.74
N SER A 520 1.62 -11.73 1.74
CA SER A 520 1.90 -11.44 3.15
C SER A 520 3.37 -11.67 3.49
N LYS A 521 3.98 -12.75 2.98
CA LYS A 521 5.41 -13.02 3.15
C LYS A 521 6.29 -11.94 2.51
N ILE A 522 6.00 -11.48 1.30
CA ILE A 522 6.80 -10.44 0.64
C ILE A 522 6.69 -9.11 1.40
N MET A 523 5.50 -8.71 1.81
CA MET A 523 5.27 -7.50 2.59
C MET A 523 6.01 -7.56 3.94
N SER A 524 5.96 -8.72 4.61
CA SER A 524 6.57 -8.90 5.92
C SER A 524 8.09 -8.82 5.91
N LYS A 525 8.75 -9.07 4.77
CA LYS A 525 10.21 -8.87 4.61
C LYS A 525 10.66 -7.44 4.87
N MET A 526 9.81 -6.46 4.58
CA MET A 526 10.04 -5.05 4.91
C MET A 526 9.35 -4.63 6.21
N GLY A 527 8.59 -5.55 6.85
CA GLY A 527 7.78 -5.27 8.03
C GLY A 527 6.49 -4.50 7.73
N VAL A 528 6.00 -4.53 6.48
CA VAL A 528 4.75 -3.86 6.08
C VAL A 528 3.57 -4.75 6.42
N SER A 529 2.51 -4.18 7.01
CA SER A 529 1.39 -4.99 7.52
C SER A 529 0.17 -5.05 6.61
N THR A 530 -0.08 -4.01 5.84
CA THR A 530 -1.28 -3.92 5.01
C THR A 530 -0.98 -3.80 3.53
N TYR A 531 -1.79 -4.44 2.70
CA TYR A 531 -1.68 -4.33 1.25
C TYR A 531 -1.86 -2.89 0.78
N MET A 532 -2.72 -2.11 1.46
CA MET A 532 -2.94 -0.69 1.16
C MET A 532 -1.66 0.14 1.29
N SER A 533 -0.88 -0.06 2.36
CA SER A 533 0.41 0.64 2.51
C SER A 533 1.49 0.12 1.57
N TYR A 534 1.38 -1.13 1.11
CA TYR A 534 2.31 -1.73 0.12
C TYR A 534 2.00 -1.26 -1.31
N CYS A 535 0.72 -1.06 -1.64
CA CYS A 535 0.26 -0.62 -2.94
C CYS A 535 0.84 0.77 -3.27
N GLY A 536 1.55 0.90 -4.39
CA GLY A 536 2.20 2.16 -4.78
C GLY A 536 3.48 2.52 -4.00
N ALA A 537 3.94 1.68 -3.06
CA ALA A 537 5.12 1.96 -2.25
C ALA A 537 6.45 1.75 -2.98
N GLN A 538 6.44 1.02 -4.10
CA GLN A 538 7.65 0.74 -4.90
C GLN A 538 8.83 0.21 -4.07
N LEU A 539 8.57 -0.81 -3.24
CA LEU A 539 9.58 -1.47 -2.39
C LEU A 539 10.44 -2.46 -3.20
N PHE A 540 11.01 -1.94 -4.28
CA PHE A 540 11.82 -2.67 -5.24
C PHE A 540 13.04 -1.86 -5.67
N GLU A 541 14.10 -2.58 -6.05
CA GLU A 541 15.23 -2.04 -6.79
C GLU A 541 15.21 -2.60 -8.21
N ALA A 542 15.39 -1.75 -9.21
CA ALA A 542 15.48 -2.15 -10.61
C ALA A 542 16.95 -2.38 -11.00
N ILE A 543 17.25 -3.55 -11.56
CA ILE A 543 18.59 -3.91 -12.04
C ILE A 543 18.53 -4.15 -13.54
N GLY A 544 19.29 -3.36 -14.31
CA GLY A 544 19.40 -3.48 -15.76
C GLY A 544 18.36 -2.69 -16.55
N LEU A 545 17.74 -1.67 -15.94
CA LEU A 545 16.85 -0.72 -16.63
C LEU A 545 17.51 0.66 -16.64
N ASN A 546 17.43 1.38 -17.76
CA ASN A 546 18.05 2.70 -17.87
C ASN A 546 17.31 3.77 -17.07
N ARG A 547 18.04 4.84 -16.72
CA ARG A 547 17.52 5.90 -15.85
C ARG A 547 16.37 6.68 -16.47
N GLU A 548 16.35 6.82 -17.79
CA GLU A 548 15.26 7.48 -18.53
C GLU A 548 13.94 6.73 -18.39
N THR A 549 13.95 5.40 -18.59
CA THR A 549 12.78 4.53 -18.44
C THR A 549 12.30 4.53 -16.99
N ILE A 550 13.22 4.45 -16.02
CA ILE A 550 12.87 4.54 -14.60
C ILE A 550 12.26 5.91 -14.28
N ALA A 551 12.88 7.01 -14.70
CA ALA A 551 12.37 8.36 -14.42
C ALA A 551 10.97 8.59 -15.00
N LYS A 552 10.69 8.03 -16.19
CA LYS A 552 9.42 8.22 -16.91
C LYS A 552 8.31 7.29 -16.44
N PHE A 553 8.60 6.00 -16.26
CA PHE A 553 7.57 4.97 -16.04
C PHE A 553 7.57 4.38 -14.63
N PHE A 554 8.70 4.42 -13.91
CA PHE A 554 8.86 3.83 -12.58
C PHE A 554 9.47 4.86 -11.60
N THR A 555 8.99 6.10 -11.67
CA THR A 555 9.59 7.25 -10.99
C THR A 555 9.76 6.98 -9.49
N GLY A 556 10.97 7.20 -8.96
CA GLY A 556 11.30 6.94 -7.56
C GLY A 556 11.90 5.57 -7.28
N THR A 557 11.98 4.67 -8.27
CA THR A 557 12.68 3.38 -8.12
C THR A 557 14.19 3.56 -8.27
N ALA A 558 14.96 2.91 -7.40
CA ALA A 558 16.42 2.90 -7.51
C ALA A 558 16.86 2.02 -8.68
N SER A 559 17.80 2.50 -9.48
CA SER A 559 18.49 1.70 -10.49
C SER A 559 19.95 2.11 -10.60
N GLN A 560 20.82 1.37 -9.92
CA GLN A 560 22.26 1.66 -9.87
C GLN A 560 23.00 1.09 -11.07
N VAL A 561 22.51 -0.02 -11.62
CA VAL A 561 23.05 -0.68 -12.81
C VAL A 561 22.06 -0.47 -13.94
N GLU A 562 22.40 0.45 -14.84
CA GLU A 562 21.58 0.78 -16.00
C GLU A 562 21.66 -0.31 -17.09
N GLY A 563 20.72 -0.28 -18.03
CA GLY A 563 20.66 -1.29 -19.10
C GLY A 563 19.61 -0.94 -20.15
N MET A 564 18.59 -1.78 -20.26
CA MET A 564 17.55 -1.67 -21.28
C MET A 564 16.63 -0.47 -21.08
N GLY A 565 16.17 0.11 -22.18
CA GLY A 565 15.12 1.11 -22.22
C GLY A 565 13.76 0.53 -22.57
N VAL A 566 12.78 1.42 -22.74
CA VAL A 566 11.39 1.06 -23.08
C VAL A 566 11.28 0.32 -24.42
N PHE A 567 12.12 0.66 -25.40
CA PHE A 567 12.12 0.02 -26.72
C PHE A 567 12.66 -1.41 -26.65
N GLU A 568 13.72 -1.64 -25.88
CA GLU A 568 14.27 -2.99 -25.69
C GLU A 568 13.29 -3.88 -24.91
N ILE A 569 12.57 -3.33 -23.91
CA ILE A 569 11.48 -4.03 -23.22
C ILE A 569 10.40 -4.47 -24.20
N ALA A 570 10.00 -3.58 -25.12
CA ALA A 570 9.02 -3.90 -26.15
C ALA A 570 9.55 -4.94 -27.16
N GLU A 571 10.84 -4.87 -27.52
CA GLU A 571 11.48 -5.84 -28.39
C GLU A 571 11.53 -7.25 -27.76
N GLU A 572 11.76 -7.38 -26.45
CA GLU A 572 11.65 -8.67 -25.75
C GLU A 572 10.23 -9.24 -25.85
N ALA A 573 9.20 -8.40 -25.65
CA ALA A 573 7.81 -8.81 -25.78
C ALA A 573 7.48 -9.25 -27.23
N LEU A 574 7.97 -8.50 -28.23
CA LEU A 574 7.79 -8.83 -29.64
C LEU A 574 8.47 -10.14 -30.04
N ARG A 575 9.66 -10.44 -29.50
CA ARG A 575 10.33 -11.72 -29.74
C ARG A 575 9.52 -12.88 -29.19
N MET A 576 9.01 -12.76 -27.95
CA MET A 576 8.13 -13.76 -27.35
C MET A 576 6.85 -13.95 -28.18
N HIS A 577 6.24 -12.85 -28.59
CA HIS A 577 5.04 -12.86 -29.43
C HIS A 577 5.27 -13.57 -30.77
N ARG A 578 6.35 -13.22 -31.48
CA ARG A 578 6.70 -13.84 -32.77
C ARG A 578 6.95 -15.34 -32.60
N SER A 579 7.63 -15.77 -31.54
CA SER A 579 7.87 -17.20 -31.28
C SER A 579 6.59 -17.97 -30.96
N ALA A 580 5.57 -17.33 -30.39
CA ALA A 580 4.31 -17.96 -30.05
C ALA A 580 3.36 -18.13 -31.25
N PHE A 581 3.47 -17.24 -32.23
CA PHE A 581 2.61 -17.22 -33.43
C PHE A 581 3.38 -17.53 -34.73
N SER A 582 4.62 -18.02 -34.63
CA SER A 582 5.39 -18.50 -35.78
C SER A 582 5.01 -19.95 -36.06
N ASP A 583 4.41 -20.21 -37.21
CA ASP A 583 4.21 -21.55 -37.77
C ASP A 583 5.55 -22.25 -38.08
#